data_AF-A0A7C4D2X1-F1
#
_entry.id   AF-A0A7C4D2X1-F1
#
_cell.length_a   1.000
_cell.length_b   1.000
_cell.length_c   1.000
_cell.angle_alpha   90.00
_cell.angle_beta   90.00
_cell.angle_gamma   90.00
#
_symmetry.space_group_name_H-M   'P 1'
#
loop_
_entity.id
_entity.type
_entity.pdbx_description
1 polymer ?
#
loop_
_entity_poly.entity_id
_entity_poly.type
_entity_poly.pdbx_seq_one_letter_code
_entity_poly.pdbx_strand_id
1 'polypeptide(L)' 'MRVITLNGVHEGLAVDVDDNGGLVVEAEGRRATFYAGDVAHLR' A
#
# COMPACT_ATOMS: atom_id res chain seq x y z
N MET A 1 2.43 7.76 0.46
CA MET A 1 3.41 6.67 0.49
C MET A 1 3.50 6.02 -0.90
N ARG A 2 4.56 5.25 -1.15
CA ARG A 2 4.71 4.41 -2.33
C ARG A 2 4.95 2.95 -1.91
N VAL A 3 4.24 2.00 -2.51
CA VAL A 3 4.44 0.56 -2.38
C VAL A 3 4.98 0.02 -3.69
N ILE A 4 6.12 -0.67 -3.64
CA ILE A 4 6.82 -1.23 -4.79
C ILE A 4 6.67 -2.75 -4.72
N THR A 5 5.94 -3.32 -5.67
CA THR A 5 5.66 -4.76 -5.74
C THR A 5 6.24 -5.35 -7.02
N LEU A 6 6.18 -6.68 -7.16
CA LEU A 6 6.52 -7.35 -8.42
C LEU A 6 5.64 -6.90 -9.60
N ASN A 7 4.43 -6.40 -9.32
CA ASN A 7 3.44 -6.01 -10.32
C ASN A 7 3.47 -4.50 -10.64
N GLY A 8 4.39 -3.75 -10.02
CA GLY A 8 4.56 -2.33 -10.28
C GLY A 8 4.59 -1.47 -9.02
N VAL A 9 4.47 -0.17 -9.25
CA VAL A 9 4.53 0.88 -8.22
C VAL A 9 3.13 1.43 -7.98
N HIS A 10 2.72 1.45 -6.72
CA HIS A 10 1.43 1.95 -6.28
C HIS A 10 1.63 3.12 -5.32
N GLU A 11 0.90 4.21 -5.52
CA GLU A 11 0.96 5.38 -4.66
C GLU A 11 -0.39 5.59 -3.98
N GLY A 12 -0.35 5.99 -2.71
CA GLY A 12 -1.55 6.23 -1.92
C GLY A 12 -1.25 6.54 -0.46
N LEU A 13 -2.28 6.48 0.37
CA LEU A 13 -2.18 6.66 1.81
C LEU A 13 -2.23 5.30 2.52
N ALA A 14 -1.25 4.98 3.37
CA ALA A 14 -1.40 3.88 4.32
C ALA A 14 -2.47 4.26 5.32
N VAL A 15 -3.53 3.47 5.41
CA VAL A 15 -4.64 3.74 6.33
C VAL A 15 -4.78 2.70 7.43
N ASP A 16 -4.31 1.47 7.19
CA ASP A 16 -4.43 0.38 8.16
C ASP A 16 -3.47 -0.79 7.84
N VAL A 17 -3.40 -1.74 8.77
CA VAL A 17 -2.86 -3.09 8.55
C VAL A 17 -3.93 -4.08 8.99
N ASP A 18 -4.35 -4.97 8.10
CA ASP A 18 -5.39 -5.95 8.41
C ASP A 18 -4.89 -7.09 9.32
N ASP A 19 -5.83 -7.94 9.77
CA ASP A 19 -5.53 -9.05 10.69
C ASP A 19 -4.59 -10.12 10.10
N ASN A 20 -4.40 -10.13 8.77
CA ASN A 20 -3.47 -11.03 8.09
C ASN A 20 -2.08 -10.37 7.89
N GLY A 21 -1.87 -9.17 8.43
CA GLY A 21 -0.65 -8.38 8.26
C GLY A 21 -0.55 -7.68 6.90
N GLY A 22 -1.65 -7.61 6.14
CA GLY A 22 -1.71 -6.92 4.86
C GLY A 22 -1.77 -5.41 5.04
N LEU A 23 -0.93 -4.67 4.33
CA LEU A 23 -0.95 -3.21 4.34
C LEU A 23 -2.12 -2.69 3.48
N VAL A 24 -3.03 -1.93 4.09
CA VAL A 24 -4.17 -1.32 3.38
C VAL A 24 -3.79 0.09 2.93
N VAL A 25 -3.83 0.29 1.61
CA VAL A 25 -3.55 1.58 0.96
C VAL A 25 -4.80 2.12 0.28
N GLU A 26 -5.13 3.38 0.56
CA GLU A 26 -6.21 4.11 -0.10
C GLU A 26 -5.67 5.08 -1.15
N ALA A 27 -6.18 4.99 -2.38
CA ALA A 27 -5.84 5.85 -3.51
C ALA A 27 -7.08 6.09 -4.37
N GLU A 28 -7.36 7.36 -4.70
CA GLU A 28 -8.50 7.75 -5.55
C GLU A 28 -9.85 7.20 -5.04
N GLY A 29 -10.03 7.12 -3.71
CA GLY A 29 -11.23 6.59 -3.07
C GLY A 29 -11.39 5.06 -3.16
N ARG A 30 -10.37 4.34 -3.65
CA ARG A 30 -10.33 2.87 -3.67
C ARG A 30 -9.30 2.37 -2.68
N ARG A 31 -9.58 1.22 -2.08
CA ARG A 31 -8.66 0.52 -1.18
C ARG A 31 -8.08 -0.70 -1.86
N ALA A 32 -6.79 -0.92 -1.66
CA ALA A 32 -6.08 -2.12 -2.05
C ALA A 32 -5.24 -2.63 -0.87
N THR A 33 -5.16 -3.96 -0.73
CA THR A 33 -4.35 -4.61 0.29
C THR A 33 -3.11 -5.21 -0.36
N PHE A 34 -1.94 -4.94 0.22
CA PHE A 34 -0.66 -5.46 -0.23
C PHE A 34 -0.03 -6.33 0.87
N TYR A 35 0.25 -7.60 0.55
CA TYR A 35 0.86 -8.55 1.48
C TYR A 35 2.39 -8.59 1.42
N ALA A 36 2.97 -8.02 0.36
CA ALA A 36 4.42 -7.96 0.16
C ALA A 36 4.78 -6.79 -0.75
N GLY A 37 5.96 -6.22 -0.53
CA GLY A 37 6.52 -5.12 -1.32
C GLY A 37 7.37 -4.20 -0.46
N ASP A 38 8.23 -3.42 -1.10
CA ASP A 38 9.00 -2.38 -0.43
C ASP A 38 8.16 -1.12 -0.26
N VAL A 39 8.35 -0.41 0.85
CA VAL A 39 7.59 0.81 1.17
C VAL A 39 8.53 2.00 1.26
N ALA A 40 8.15 3.10 0.60
CA ALA A 40 8.80 4.39 0.73
C ALA A 40 7.82 5.45 1.21
N HIS A 41 8.19 6.20 2.25
CA HIS A 41 7.49 7.42 2.62
C HIS A 41 7.74 8.49 1.55
N LEU A 42 6.65 9.09 1.09
CA LEU A 42 6.68 10.25 0.20
C LEU A 42 6.36 11.49 1.03
N ARG A 43 6.80 12.65 0.55
CA ARG A 43 6.49 13.95 1.14
C ARG A 43 5.01 14.29 1.02
#